data_AF-A0A603KWC6-F1
#
_entry.id   AF-A0A603KWC6-F1
#
_cell.length_a   1.000
_cell.length_b   1.000
_cell.length_c   1.000
_cell.angle_alpha   90.00
_cell.angle_beta   90.00
_cell.angle_gamma   90.00
#
_symmetry.space_group_name_H-M   'P 1'
#
loop_
_entity.id
_entity.type
_entity.pdbx_description
1 polymer ?
#
loop_
_entity_poly.entity_id
_entity_poly.type
_entity_poly.pdbx_seq_one_letter_code
_entity_poly.pdbx_strand_id
1 'polypeptide(L)'
;MKHTVLKSWLRAGLLPAIVSMALSGQAQAVTVNFDGELLDRPCQVAPESLQQDVIFLERPARDFWMAPARSPVEKFTIRLMECDTTSIWKVVKLKFSGTPENNMTGQADYFLKVTGDNAGKLAVGLLDTDGKTPLKLGEFQNNGQGTQIDGRDVLLKFGAFVQATPDAVTQKSVRPGQYTSAANFELIYE
;
A
#
# COMPACT_ATOMS: atom_id res chain seq x y z
N MET A 1 -101.04 -24.55 17.06
CA MET A 1 -102.16 -23.59 16.93
C MET A 1 -101.78 -22.32 17.67
N LYS A 2 -101.88 -21.15 17.00
CA LYS A 2 -101.62 -19.76 17.47
C LYS A 2 -100.13 -19.36 17.59
N HIS A 3 -99.55 -18.79 16.52
CA HIS A 3 -99.57 -17.38 16.07
C HIS A 3 -98.67 -16.46 16.92
N THR A 4 -97.66 -15.85 16.30
CA THR A 4 -97.57 -14.38 16.14
C THR A 4 -96.52 -14.05 15.07
N VAL A 5 -96.98 -13.35 14.04
CA VAL A 5 -96.21 -12.74 12.96
C VAL A 5 -96.02 -11.27 13.32
N LEU A 6 -94.83 -10.71 13.17
CA LEU A 6 -94.66 -9.25 13.05
C LEU A 6 -93.94 -8.91 11.74
N LYS A 7 -94.69 -8.30 10.83
CA LYS A 7 -94.22 -7.57 9.64
C LYS A 7 -93.75 -6.19 10.08
N SER A 8 -92.62 -5.71 9.55
CA SER A 8 -92.33 -4.28 9.44
C SER A 8 -91.59 -3.98 8.13
N TRP A 9 -91.83 -2.78 7.61
CA TRP A 9 -91.91 -2.44 6.19
C TRP A 9 -90.61 -1.87 5.59
N LEU A 10 -90.57 -1.89 4.26
CA LEU A 10 -89.57 -1.32 3.36
C LEU A 10 -89.24 0.17 3.65
N ARG A 11 -87.97 0.54 3.42
CA ARG A 11 -87.60 1.83 2.83
C ARG A 11 -86.56 1.64 1.74
N ALA A 12 -86.93 2.07 0.54
CA ALA A 12 -86.07 2.20 -0.62
C ALA A 12 -85.05 3.33 -0.40
N GLY A 13 -83.81 3.11 -0.81
CA GLY A 13 -82.75 4.12 -0.87
C GLY A 13 -81.76 3.77 -1.97
N LEU A 14 -81.82 4.51 -3.08
CA LEU A 14 -80.73 4.64 -4.07
C LEU A 14 -79.48 5.21 -3.39
N LEU A 15 -78.28 4.71 -3.70
CA LEU A 15 -76.94 5.38 -3.62
C LEU A 15 -75.83 4.41 -4.13
N PRO A 16 -74.64 4.90 -4.52
CA PRO A 16 -74.08 4.84 -5.89
C PRO A 16 -73.13 3.66 -6.18
N ALA A 17 -72.89 3.39 -7.47
CA ALA A 17 -71.85 2.48 -7.93
C ALA A 17 -70.45 3.08 -7.69
N ILE A 18 -69.73 2.51 -6.72
CA ILE A 18 -68.32 2.84 -6.45
C ILE A 18 -67.46 2.03 -7.42
N VAL A 19 -66.90 2.69 -8.45
CA VAL A 19 -65.85 2.11 -9.28
C VAL A 19 -64.55 2.18 -8.49
N SER A 20 -64.18 1.08 -7.84
CA SER A 20 -62.89 0.93 -7.19
C SER A 20 -61.79 0.81 -8.25
N MET A 21 -61.13 1.92 -8.59
CA MET A 21 -59.83 1.87 -9.28
C MET A 21 -58.79 1.34 -8.28
N ALA A 22 -58.48 0.05 -8.37
CA ALA A 22 -57.32 -0.49 -7.68
C ALA A 22 -56.06 0.08 -8.35
N LEU A 23 -55.36 0.99 -7.68
CA LEU A 23 -53.99 1.36 -8.05
C LEU A 23 -53.12 0.11 -7.94
N SER A 24 -52.76 -0.49 -9.07
CA SER A 24 -51.68 -1.47 -9.12
C SER A 24 -50.37 -0.75 -8.78
N GLY A 25 -49.96 -0.80 -7.51
CA GLY A 25 -48.63 -0.36 -7.10
C GLY A 25 -47.59 -1.19 -7.85
N GLN A 26 -46.80 -0.56 -8.72
CA GLN A 26 -45.67 -1.21 -9.35
C GLN A 26 -44.60 -1.45 -8.28
N ALA A 27 -44.52 -2.67 -7.75
CA ALA A 27 -43.42 -3.05 -6.89
C ALA A 27 -42.14 -3.09 -7.74
N GLN A 28 -41.31 -2.05 -7.63
CA GLN A 28 -39.99 -2.04 -8.23
C GLN A 28 -39.07 -2.89 -7.37
N ALA A 29 -38.74 -4.09 -7.84
CA ALA A 29 -37.67 -4.88 -7.24
C ALA A 29 -36.33 -4.24 -7.59
N VAL A 30 -35.60 -3.81 -6.56
CA VAL A 30 -34.23 -3.30 -6.70
C VAL A 30 -33.28 -4.38 -6.18
N THR A 31 -32.37 -4.83 -7.04
CA THR A 31 -31.30 -5.75 -6.64
C THR A 31 -30.18 -4.95 -5.97
N VAL A 32 -29.84 -5.33 -4.74
CA VAL A 32 -28.66 -4.81 -4.03
C VAL A 32 -27.59 -5.89 -4.08
N ASN A 33 -26.43 -5.55 -4.65
CA ASN A 33 -25.27 -6.44 -4.69
C ASN A 33 -24.35 -6.12 -3.50
N PHE A 34 -23.81 -7.17 -2.89
CA PHE A 34 -22.86 -7.09 -1.79
C PHE A 34 -21.62 -7.88 -2.18
N ASP A 35 -20.47 -7.21 -2.21
CA ASP A 35 -19.17 -7.80 -2.53
C ASP A 35 -18.20 -7.54 -1.36
N GLY A 36 -17.30 -8.50 -1.11
CA GLY A 36 -16.29 -8.38 -0.08
C GLY A 36 -15.14 -9.37 -0.32
N GLU A 37 -13.95 -9.01 0.16
CA GLU A 37 -12.75 -9.85 0.11
C GLU A 37 -12.30 -10.15 1.54
N LEU A 38 -12.13 -11.44 1.86
CA LEU A 38 -11.60 -11.88 3.14
C LEU A 38 -10.12 -12.23 2.96
N LEU A 39 -9.26 -11.64 3.78
CA LEU A 39 -7.81 -11.76 3.66
C LEU A 39 -7.23 -12.41 4.91
N ASP A 40 -6.37 -13.42 4.73
CA ASP A 40 -5.70 -14.15 5.82
C ASP A 40 -4.33 -13.55 6.18
N ARG A 41 -4.23 -12.21 6.18
CA ARG A 41 -3.01 -11.50 6.60
C ARG A 41 -3.30 -10.69 7.85
N PRO A 42 -2.38 -10.69 8.84
CA PRO A 42 -2.64 -10.01 10.10
C PRO A 42 -2.70 -8.50 9.94
N CYS A 43 -2.11 -7.90 8.90
CA CYS A 43 -2.17 -6.46 8.65
C CYS A 43 -2.51 -6.13 7.20
N GLN A 44 -3.05 -4.93 6.98
CA GLN A 44 -3.19 -4.34 5.65
C GLN A 44 -2.06 -3.34 5.39
N VAL A 45 -1.52 -3.30 4.17
CA VAL A 45 -0.60 -2.24 3.76
C VAL A 45 -1.41 -0.97 3.56
N ALA A 46 -1.00 0.13 4.19
CA ALA A 46 -1.71 1.39 4.05
C ALA A 46 -1.65 1.88 2.57
N PRO A 47 -2.72 2.49 2.01
CA PRO A 47 -2.74 2.88 0.60
C PRO A 47 -1.56 3.77 0.18
N GLU A 48 -1.14 4.69 1.04
CA GLU A 48 0.04 5.54 0.83
C GLU A 48 1.36 4.77 0.82
N SER A 49 1.37 3.50 1.21
CA SER A 49 2.52 2.60 1.20
C SER A 49 2.55 1.63 0.03
N LEU A 50 1.48 1.56 -0.78
CA LEU A 50 1.44 0.71 -1.97
C LEU A 50 2.29 1.24 -3.11
N GLN A 51 2.35 2.56 -3.26
CA GLN A 51 3.20 3.23 -4.23
C GLN A 51 3.74 4.53 -3.63
N GLN A 52 5.05 4.56 -3.41
CA GLN A 52 5.74 5.68 -2.79
C GLN A 52 6.85 6.19 -3.70
N ASP A 53 6.88 7.52 -3.86
CA ASP A 53 8.00 8.20 -4.49
C ASP A 53 8.93 8.74 -3.39
N VAL A 54 10.14 8.18 -3.30
CA VAL A 54 11.19 8.71 -2.44
C VAL A 54 11.97 9.76 -3.24
N ILE A 55 11.70 11.04 -2.97
CA ILE A 55 12.29 12.15 -3.70
C ILE A 55 13.62 12.55 -3.07
N PHE A 56 14.71 12.37 -3.81
CA PHE A 56 16.02 12.92 -3.46
C PHE A 56 16.09 14.40 -3.87
N LEU A 57 16.60 15.26 -2.99
CA LEU A 57 16.83 16.66 -3.31
C LEU A 57 17.82 16.82 -4.47
N GLU A 58 17.65 17.88 -5.27
CA GLU A 58 18.58 18.22 -6.34
C GLU A 58 19.99 18.53 -5.79
N ARG A 59 21.02 18.00 -6.46
CA ARG A 59 22.42 18.15 -6.05
C ARG A 59 23.33 18.37 -7.26
N PRO A 60 24.38 19.18 -7.14
CA PRO A 60 25.42 19.26 -8.16
C PRO A 60 26.08 17.90 -8.40
N ALA A 61 26.28 17.53 -9.67
CA ALA A 61 27.00 16.30 -10.02
C ALA A 61 28.40 16.22 -9.36
N ARG A 62 29.01 17.38 -9.08
CA ARG A 62 30.32 17.49 -8.41
C ARG A 62 30.36 16.87 -7.02
N ASP A 63 29.23 16.83 -6.31
CA ASP A 63 29.15 16.28 -4.96
C ASP A 63 29.36 14.75 -4.95
N PHE A 64 29.24 14.13 -6.13
CA PHE A 64 29.45 12.70 -6.36
C PHE A 64 30.85 12.37 -6.90
N TRP A 65 31.72 13.36 -7.10
CA TRP A 65 33.08 13.14 -7.64
C TRP A 65 34.14 12.95 -6.55
N MET A 66 33.79 13.17 -5.29
CA MET A 66 34.71 13.11 -4.15
C MET A 66 34.01 12.50 -2.93
N ALA A 67 34.78 11.95 -2.00
CA ALA A 67 34.23 11.37 -0.78
C ALA A 67 33.34 12.40 -0.03
N PRO A 68 32.16 11.99 0.46
CA PRO A 68 31.67 10.61 0.57
C PRO A 68 30.94 10.10 -0.69
N ALA A 69 30.87 10.89 -1.76
CA ALA A 69 30.24 10.57 -3.05
C ALA A 69 28.81 10.02 -2.95
N ARG A 70 28.05 10.51 -1.97
CA ARG A 70 26.67 10.12 -1.70
C ARG A 70 25.80 11.30 -1.27
N SER A 71 24.50 11.17 -1.47
CA SER A 71 23.50 12.09 -0.94
C SER A 71 23.32 11.92 0.58
N PRO A 72 22.69 12.92 1.23
CA PRO A 72 21.96 12.69 2.48
C PRO A 72 20.95 11.56 2.36
N VAL A 73 20.53 11.04 3.51
CA VAL A 73 19.52 9.99 3.59
C VAL A 73 18.14 10.63 3.53
N GLU A 74 17.31 10.14 2.61
CA GLU A 74 15.88 10.39 2.60
C GLU A 74 15.16 9.28 3.34
N LYS A 75 14.33 9.63 4.30
CA LYS A 75 13.56 8.67 5.10
C LYS A 75 12.20 8.44 4.47
N PHE A 76 11.76 7.19 4.48
CA PHE A 76 10.42 6.83 4.05
C PHE A 76 9.86 5.77 5.00
N THR A 77 8.55 5.53 4.94
CA THR A 77 7.88 4.65 5.91
C THR A 77 6.86 3.79 5.19
N ILE A 78 6.97 2.49 5.39
CA ILE A 78 5.93 1.53 4.99
C ILE A 78 5.05 1.32 6.22
N ARG A 79 3.82 1.79 6.14
CA ARG A 79 2.82 1.67 7.22
C ARG A 79 1.95 0.45 6.96
N LEU A 80 1.83 -0.38 7.98
CA LEU A 80 0.83 -1.43 8.07
C LEU A 80 -0.26 -0.96 9.03
N MET A 81 -1.51 -1.09 8.61
CA MET A 81 -2.71 -0.67 9.35
C MET A 81 -3.65 -1.83 9.57
N GLU A 82 -4.62 -1.62 10.46
CA GLU A 82 -5.65 -2.61 10.80
C GLU A 82 -5.07 -3.97 11.20
N CYS A 83 -3.93 -3.95 11.90
CA CYS A 83 -3.30 -5.18 12.35
C CYS A 83 -4.16 -5.91 13.40
N ASP A 84 -4.38 -7.21 13.19
CA ASP A 84 -4.98 -8.13 14.15
C ASP A 84 -3.93 -8.56 15.17
N THR A 85 -3.98 -7.92 16.33
CA THR A 85 -3.10 -8.22 17.46
C THR A 85 -3.45 -9.52 18.17
N THR A 86 -4.47 -10.26 17.73
CA THR A 86 -4.84 -11.59 18.24
C THR A 86 -4.30 -12.74 17.38
N SER A 87 -3.95 -12.50 16.12
CA SER A 87 -3.35 -13.46 15.18
C SER A 87 -2.16 -14.23 15.74
N ILE A 88 -1.97 -15.49 15.37
CA ILE A 88 -0.77 -16.26 15.76
C ILE A 88 0.52 -15.72 15.11
N TRP A 89 0.41 -15.01 13.98
CA TRP A 89 1.53 -14.40 13.27
C TRP A 89 1.79 -13.01 13.85
N LYS A 90 2.78 -12.91 14.74
CA LYS A 90 3.08 -11.71 15.55
C LYS A 90 4.26 -10.91 15.04
N VAL A 91 4.98 -11.38 14.04
CA VAL A 91 6.15 -10.72 13.48
C VAL A 91 5.92 -10.49 12.01
N VAL A 92 6.24 -9.29 11.54
CA VAL A 92 6.29 -8.96 10.12
C VAL A 92 7.73 -8.79 9.68
N LYS A 93 8.08 -9.42 8.57
CA LYS A 93 9.35 -9.21 7.87
C LYS A 93 9.08 -8.63 6.51
N LEU A 94 9.91 -7.69 6.11
CA LEU A 94 9.91 -7.11 4.78
C LEU A 94 11.31 -7.17 4.19
N LYS A 95 11.36 -7.39 2.89
CA LYS A 95 12.59 -7.33 2.09
C LYS A 95 12.31 -6.50 0.85
N PHE A 96 13.34 -5.79 0.39
CA PHE A 96 13.30 -5.11 -0.90
C PHE A 96 13.97 -5.95 -1.97
N SER A 97 13.46 -5.89 -3.19
CA SER A 97 14.03 -6.52 -4.37
C SER A 97 14.04 -5.53 -5.53
N GLY A 98 15.01 -5.68 -6.43
CA GLY A 98 15.15 -4.83 -7.61
C GLY A 98 16.37 -5.22 -8.41
N THR A 99 16.67 -4.48 -9.46
CA THR A 99 17.85 -4.76 -10.30
C THR A 99 19.11 -4.22 -9.61
N PRO A 100 20.11 -5.06 -9.30
CA PRO A 100 21.35 -4.61 -8.67
C PRO A 100 22.21 -3.72 -9.59
N GLU A 101 22.99 -2.82 -9.01
CA GLU A 101 24.03 -2.05 -9.71
C GLU A 101 25.37 -2.78 -9.62
N ASN A 102 25.72 -3.53 -10.67
CA ASN A 102 26.93 -4.35 -10.70
C ASN A 102 28.24 -3.53 -10.66
N ASN A 103 28.19 -2.24 -11.01
CA ASN A 103 29.37 -1.37 -10.91
C ASN A 103 29.69 -0.95 -9.46
N MET A 104 28.84 -1.28 -8.47
CA MET A 104 29.17 -1.21 -7.05
C MET A 104 30.02 -2.43 -6.65
N THR A 105 31.26 -2.50 -7.12
CA THR A 105 32.17 -3.65 -6.93
C THR A 105 32.26 -4.08 -5.47
N GLY A 106 31.92 -5.35 -5.20
CA GLY A 106 31.92 -5.93 -3.84
C GLY A 106 30.68 -5.61 -3.00
N GLN A 107 29.75 -4.79 -3.52
CA GLN A 107 28.55 -4.35 -2.81
C GLN A 107 27.29 -4.32 -3.70
N ALA A 108 27.32 -4.90 -4.90
CA ALA A 108 26.23 -4.83 -5.88
C ALA A 108 24.85 -5.17 -5.28
N ASP A 109 24.80 -6.22 -4.45
CA ASP A 109 23.57 -6.67 -3.79
C ASP A 109 22.98 -5.68 -2.77
N TYR A 110 23.65 -4.57 -2.47
CA TYR A 110 23.16 -3.52 -1.56
C TYR A 110 22.61 -2.30 -2.30
N PHE A 111 22.75 -2.27 -3.63
CA PHE A 111 22.48 -1.07 -4.41
C PHE A 111 21.58 -1.37 -5.60
N LEU A 112 20.51 -0.60 -5.74
CA LEU A 112 19.62 -0.62 -6.89
C LEU A 112 20.23 0.20 -8.02
N LYS A 113 20.15 -0.35 -9.23
CA LYS A 113 20.49 0.34 -10.47
C LYS A 113 19.61 1.57 -10.67
N VAL A 114 20.20 2.62 -11.24
CA VAL A 114 19.45 3.78 -11.75
C VAL A 114 19.35 3.75 -13.28
N THR A 115 18.37 4.47 -13.80
CA THR A 115 18.23 4.78 -15.23
C THR A 115 18.71 6.21 -15.54
N GLY A 116 18.70 6.60 -16.83
CA GLY A 116 19.11 7.94 -17.28
C GLY A 116 20.61 8.07 -17.56
N ASP A 117 21.11 9.31 -17.66
CA ASP A 117 22.50 9.64 -18.04
C ASP A 117 23.57 9.12 -17.07
N ASN A 118 23.12 8.73 -15.87
CA ASN A 118 23.93 8.22 -14.78
C ASN A 118 23.72 6.72 -14.52
N ALA A 119 23.04 5.99 -15.42
CA ALA A 119 23.01 4.53 -15.37
C ALA A 119 24.43 3.94 -15.34
N GLY A 120 24.70 3.01 -14.41
CA GLY A 120 26.04 2.46 -14.19
C GLY A 120 27.01 3.41 -13.46
N LYS A 121 26.58 4.61 -13.08
CA LYS A 121 27.42 5.61 -12.40
C LYS A 121 26.90 6.00 -11.03
N LEU A 122 25.58 6.05 -10.86
CA LEU A 122 24.90 6.23 -9.59
C LEU A 122 24.10 4.96 -9.26
N ALA A 123 23.86 4.75 -7.98
CA ALA A 123 23.06 3.65 -7.45
C ALA A 123 22.29 4.11 -6.21
N VAL A 124 21.16 3.48 -5.91
CA VAL A 124 20.37 3.77 -4.69
C VAL A 124 20.65 2.70 -3.65
N GLY A 125 21.19 3.09 -2.50
CA GLY A 125 21.35 2.24 -1.34
C GLY A 125 20.15 2.36 -0.39
N LEU A 126 19.80 1.26 0.26
CA LEU A 126 18.74 1.20 1.27
C LEU A 126 19.34 1.03 2.67
N LEU A 127 18.70 1.65 3.65
CA LEU A 127 19.00 1.51 5.07
C LEU A 127 17.82 0.84 5.77
N ASP A 128 18.15 -0.06 6.68
CA ASP A 128 17.23 -0.77 7.56
C ASP A 128 16.46 0.20 8.47
N THR A 129 15.54 -0.33 9.27
CA THR A 129 14.62 0.40 10.15
C THR A 129 15.30 1.17 11.28
N ASP A 130 16.58 0.88 11.54
CA ASP A 130 17.44 1.66 12.44
C ASP A 130 17.97 2.96 11.80
N GLY A 131 17.74 3.14 10.49
CA GLY A 131 18.17 4.28 9.69
C GLY A 131 19.69 4.38 9.47
N LYS A 132 20.44 3.30 9.72
CA LYS A 132 21.92 3.29 9.69
C LYS A 132 22.52 2.06 9.02
N THR A 133 21.94 0.89 9.25
CA THR A 133 22.47 -0.39 8.74
C THR A 133 22.10 -0.54 7.27
N PRO A 134 23.06 -0.80 6.35
CA PRO A 134 22.74 -1.09 4.95
C PRO A 134 21.89 -2.35 4.82
N LEU A 135 20.76 -2.25 4.12
CA LEU A 135 19.87 -3.37 3.86
C LEU A 135 20.22 -4.01 2.52
N LYS A 136 20.59 -5.29 2.57
CA LYS A 136 20.89 -6.08 1.37
C LYS A 136 19.60 -6.40 0.61
N LEU A 137 19.61 -6.26 -0.70
CA LEU A 137 18.49 -6.65 -1.56
C LEU A 137 18.23 -8.16 -1.42
N GLY A 138 16.96 -8.52 -1.27
CA GLY A 138 16.50 -9.89 -1.04
C GLY A 138 16.58 -10.37 0.41
N GLU A 139 17.23 -9.63 1.31
CA GLU A 139 17.29 -9.96 2.74
C GLU A 139 16.21 -9.23 3.53
N PHE A 140 15.71 -9.89 4.59
CA PHE A 140 14.72 -9.31 5.47
C PHE A 140 15.33 -8.31 6.45
N GLN A 141 14.60 -7.24 6.77
CA GLN A 141 15.02 -6.23 7.75
C GLN A 141 15.33 -6.81 9.13
N ASN A 142 16.06 -6.03 9.93
CA ASN A 142 16.50 -6.41 11.28
C ASN A 142 17.25 -7.73 11.29
N ASN A 143 18.12 -7.97 10.31
CA ASN A 143 18.85 -9.22 10.11
C ASN A 143 17.92 -10.46 10.12
N GLY A 144 16.76 -10.34 9.49
CA GLY A 144 15.77 -11.39 9.43
C GLY A 144 14.99 -11.65 10.72
N GLN A 145 15.09 -10.79 11.74
CA GLN A 145 14.25 -10.86 12.95
C GLN A 145 12.89 -10.18 12.75
N GLY A 146 12.74 -9.31 11.74
CA GLY A 146 11.49 -8.60 11.48
C GLY A 146 11.13 -7.57 12.54
N THR A 147 9.85 -7.23 12.60
CA THR A 147 9.27 -6.26 13.53
C THR A 147 8.04 -6.86 14.18
N GLN A 148 7.91 -6.70 15.49
CA GLN A 148 6.75 -7.19 16.22
C GLN A 148 5.48 -6.41 15.86
N ILE A 149 4.37 -7.10 15.74
CA ILE A 149 3.02 -6.57 15.60
C ILE A 149 2.41 -6.49 17.00
N ASP A 150 2.65 -5.36 17.67
CA ASP A 150 2.20 -5.09 19.04
C ASP A 150 1.02 -4.11 19.13
N GLY A 151 0.60 -3.57 17.99
CA GLY A 151 -0.50 -2.62 17.87
C GLY A 151 -1.25 -2.77 16.56
N ARG A 152 -2.30 -1.95 16.42
CA ARG A 152 -3.12 -1.90 15.18
C ARG A 152 -2.41 -1.21 14.01
N ASP A 153 -1.34 -0.47 14.30
CA ASP A 153 -0.49 0.21 13.33
C ASP A 153 0.96 -0.18 13.58
N VAL A 154 1.67 -0.59 12.52
CA VAL A 154 3.11 -0.87 12.53
C VAL A 154 3.79 0.03 11.52
N LEU A 155 4.85 0.72 11.93
CA LEU A 155 5.61 1.66 11.10
C LEU A 155 7.02 1.12 10.83
N LEU A 156 7.27 0.69 9.60
CA LEU A 156 8.58 0.24 9.15
C LEU A 156 9.32 1.44 8.51
N LYS A 157 10.27 2.03 9.25
CA LYS A 157 10.91 3.31 8.91
C LYS A 157 12.26 3.14 8.25
N PHE A 158 12.30 3.07 6.93
CA PHE A 158 13.53 2.87 6.17
C PHE A 158 14.22 4.18 5.79
N GLY A 159 15.45 4.07 5.28
CA GLY A 159 16.16 5.16 4.64
C GLY A 159 16.64 4.77 3.25
N ALA A 160 16.82 5.76 2.39
CA ALA A 160 17.45 5.58 1.09
C ALA A 160 18.48 6.70 0.85
N PHE A 161 19.51 6.42 0.06
CA PHE A 161 20.47 7.42 -0.38
C PHE A 161 21.03 7.06 -1.75
N VAL A 162 21.48 8.06 -2.48
CA VAL A 162 22.14 7.89 -3.78
C VAL A 162 23.64 7.87 -3.57
N GLN A 163 24.35 6.96 -4.21
CA GLN A 163 25.81 6.85 -4.14
C GLN A 163 26.40 6.65 -5.54
N ALA A 164 27.56 7.26 -5.79
CA ALA A 164 28.31 7.01 -7.00
C ALA A 164 29.11 5.71 -6.93
N THR A 165 29.19 5.04 -8.07
CA THR A 165 30.03 3.86 -8.25
C THR A 165 31.51 4.23 -8.14
N PRO A 166 32.39 3.32 -7.66
CA PRO A 166 33.82 3.60 -7.49
C PRO A 166 34.50 4.14 -8.75
N ASP A 167 34.17 3.58 -9.92
CA ASP A 167 34.72 4.02 -11.20
C ASP A 167 34.22 5.41 -11.58
N ALA A 168 32.95 5.73 -11.32
CA ALA A 168 32.40 7.04 -11.60
C ALA A 168 33.00 8.14 -10.72
N VAL A 169 33.35 7.82 -9.46
CA VAL A 169 34.12 8.72 -8.59
C VAL A 169 35.52 8.94 -9.15
N THR A 170 36.23 7.86 -9.47
CA THR A 170 37.62 7.92 -9.98
C THR A 170 37.72 8.72 -11.28
N GLN A 171 36.79 8.50 -12.20
CA GLN A 171 36.74 9.16 -13.51
C GLN A 171 36.03 10.51 -13.48
N LYS A 172 35.44 10.91 -12.33
CA LYS A 172 34.57 12.09 -12.19
C LYS A 172 33.48 12.15 -13.27
N SER A 173 32.86 10.99 -13.53
CA SER A 173 32.04 10.78 -14.73
C SER A 173 30.53 10.94 -14.51
N VAL A 174 30.10 11.19 -13.26
CA VAL A 174 28.70 11.57 -12.93
C VAL A 174 28.36 12.88 -13.62
N ARG A 175 27.21 12.94 -14.30
CA ARG A 175 26.76 14.06 -15.13
C ARG A 175 25.48 14.70 -14.57
N PRO A 176 25.21 15.99 -14.86
CA PRO A 176 23.87 16.55 -14.68
C PRO A 176 22.85 15.76 -15.50
N GLY A 177 21.67 15.52 -14.94
CA GLY A 177 20.60 14.77 -15.58
C GLY A 177 19.69 14.10 -14.57
N GLN A 178 18.48 13.76 -15.01
CA GLN A 178 17.53 13.01 -14.19
C GLN A 178 17.95 11.55 -14.09
N TYR A 179 17.65 10.92 -12.96
CA TYR A 179 17.80 9.50 -12.74
C TYR A 179 16.58 8.97 -11.99
N THR A 180 16.21 7.73 -12.25
CA THR A 180 15.15 7.02 -11.51
C THR A 180 15.64 5.64 -11.12
N SER A 181 15.06 5.08 -10.07
CA SER A 181 15.31 3.71 -9.61
C SER A 181 13.99 3.13 -9.10
N ALA A 182 13.84 1.81 -9.13
CA ALA A 182 12.64 1.13 -8.69
C ALA A 182 13.00 -0.12 -7.88
N ALA A 183 12.23 -0.36 -6.82
CA ALA A 183 12.28 -1.57 -6.03
C ALA A 183 10.85 -2.02 -5.70
N ASN A 184 10.69 -3.33 -5.53
CA ASN A 184 9.49 -3.93 -4.97
C ASN A 184 9.79 -4.35 -3.54
N PHE A 185 8.78 -4.33 -2.68
CA PHE A 185 8.89 -4.96 -1.35
C PHE A 185 7.94 -6.14 -1.24
N GLU A 186 8.34 -7.11 -0.42
CA GLU A 186 7.55 -8.30 -0.09
C GLU A 186 7.41 -8.37 1.42
N LEU A 187 6.22 -8.74 1.89
CA LEU A 187 5.91 -8.94 3.31
C LEU A 187 5.69 -10.43 3.59
N ILE A 188 6.29 -10.92 4.67
CA ILE A 188 5.93 -12.21 5.26
C ILE A 188 5.57 -12.02 6.73
N TYR A 189 4.69 -12.89 7.23
CA TYR A 189 4.23 -12.89 8.60
C TYR A 189 4.57 -14.23 9.25
N GLU A 190 5.06 -14.19 10.49
CA GLU A 190 5.42 -15.36 11.29
C GLU A 190 5.05 -15.19 12.78
#